data_AF-T1DM17-F1
#
_entry.id   AF-T1DM17-F1
#
_cell.length_a   1.000
_cell.length_b   1.000
_cell.length_c   1.000
_cell.angle_alpha   90.00
_cell.angle_beta   90.00
_cell.angle_gamma   90.00
#
_symmetry.space_group_name_H-M   'P 1'
#
loop_
_entity.id
_entity.type
_entity.pdbx_description
1 polymer ?
#
loop_
_entity_poly.entity_id
_entity_poly.type
_entity_poly.pdbx_seq_one_letter_code
_entity_poly.pdbx_strand_id
1 'polypeptide(L)'
;MPDNTRRDAAKPGTSGEQQGLGKDGEHNEQPGGQLEGLWGLLERYQQEIEMFLPGVNGQPPTPLSPATLERVVRTSENMALAHEIAVNADFKLKSPSEEESEQTVHGVVRRTMHTAYWNLVQEDLSRDPPSYELAMKILTDVKKSFKVLLRGNNERALARLNGMLDEERIQQQVEFGTLDIRSITNYVIELMGKACAMNRDNEVAALKRQTDTVAILRGIMETLDNMKIDMANYILHITHIQVMRSSIDYEKEKFNELKQVCGDNFPLTLEWLLRHIPPPAGAPAGHDDNTAASTTPAGAAATPAPPPLAPPPPPPIRR
;
A
#
# COMPACT_ATOMS: atom_id res chain seq x y z
N MET A 1 30.37 -58.16 14.74
CA MET A 1 30.57 -58.68 16.11
C MET A 1 32.03 -59.10 16.27
N PRO A 2 32.61 -58.94 17.47
CA PRO A 2 33.98 -58.47 17.70
C PRO A 2 34.93 -59.58 18.16
N ASP A 3 36.23 -59.29 18.26
CA ASP A 3 36.99 -59.83 19.40
C ASP A 3 38.08 -58.85 19.87
N ASN A 4 38.14 -58.75 21.20
CA ASN A 4 38.98 -57.93 22.04
C ASN A 4 40.35 -58.58 22.22
N THR A 5 41.41 -57.78 22.34
CA THR A 5 42.41 -58.10 23.37
C THR A 5 42.95 -56.84 24.04
N ARG A 6 42.90 -56.93 25.36
CA ARG A 6 42.94 -55.94 26.43
C ARG A 6 44.37 -55.77 26.98
N ARG A 7 44.66 -54.59 27.57
CA ARG A 7 45.30 -54.30 28.89
C ARG A 7 46.05 -52.97 28.83
N ASP A 8 45.60 -51.93 29.55
CA ASP A 8 45.95 -51.58 30.95
C ASP A 8 47.45 -51.21 31.07
N ALA A 9 47.94 -50.10 31.63
CA ALA A 9 47.41 -49.02 32.46
C ALA A 9 48.49 -47.90 32.63
N ALA A 10 48.11 -46.84 33.37
CA ALA A 10 48.94 -45.98 34.24
C ALA A 10 49.24 -44.51 33.80
N LYS A 11 48.65 -43.57 34.55
CA LYS A 11 49.20 -42.22 34.87
C LYS A 11 50.04 -42.32 36.17
N PRO A 12 51.03 -41.43 36.39
CA PRO A 12 50.84 -40.24 37.26
C PRO A 12 51.59 -38.98 36.74
N GLY A 13 51.14 -37.73 36.95
CA GLY A 13 51.58 -36.77 38.00
C GLY A 13 53.01 -36.22 37.75
N THR A 14 53.42 -34.95 37.82
CA THR A 14 52.95 -33.71 38.47
C THR A 14 53.93 -32.55 38.09
N SER A 15 53.46 -31.29 38.13
CA SER A 15 54.19 -30.01 38.37
C SER A 15 54.79 -29.15 37.24
N GLY A 16 54.58 -27.83 37.36
CA GLY A 16 55.31 -26.73 36.69
C GLY A 16 54.37 -25.72 35.99
N GLU A 17 53.73 -24.81 36.71
CA GLU A 17 54.10 -23.38 36.86
C GLU A 17 53.75 -22.43 35.68
N GLN A 18 52.77 -21.56 35.97
CA GLN A 18 52.61 -20.14 35.61
C GLN A 18 53.17 -19.60 34.27
N GLN A 19 52.30 -19.01 33.45
CA GLN A 19 52.24 -17.54 33.24
C GLN A 19 51.15 -17.19 32.21
N GLY A 20 50.29 -16.23 32.57
CA GLY A 20 49.29 -15.65 31.67
C GLY A 20 49.92 -14.61 30.74
N LEU A 21 49.35 -14.49 29.54
CA LEU A 21 49.47 -13.31 28.67
C LEU A 21 48.28 -13.30 27.69
N GLY A 22 47.83 -12.09 27.38
CA GLY A 22 46.50 -11.70 26.90
C GLY A 22 45.97 -12.43 25.66
N LYS A 23 44.64 -12.61 25.65
CA LYS A 23 43.87 -12.63 24.43
C LYS A 23 43.19 -11.28 24.30
N ASP A 24 43.75 -10.44 23.44
CA ASP A 24 43.03 -9.27 22.92
C ASP A 24 41.80 -9.79 22.17
N GLY A 25 40.64 -9.31 22.60
CA GLY A 25 39.37 -9.58 21.95
C GLY A 25 39.33 -8.88 20.61
N GLU A 26 39.13 -9.67 19.55
CA GLU A 26 38.64 -9.18 18.27
C GLU A 26 37.29 -8.48 18.48
N HIS A 27 37.30 -7.16 18.38
CA HIS A 27 36.10 -6.37 18.14
C HIS A 27 35.62 -6.65 16.71
N ASN A 28 34.77 -7.67 16.57
CA ASN A 28 33.97 -7.85 15.37
C ASN A 28 32.75 -6.92 15.48
N GLU A 29 32.90 -5.66 15.08
CA GLU A 29 31.77 -4.75 14.89
C GLU A 29 30.98 -5.20 13.66
N GLN A 30 29.95 -6.03 13.91
CA GLN A 30 28.88 -6.28 12.95
C GLN A 30 28.01 -5.00 12.82
N PRO A 31 27.84 -4.42 11.63
CA PRO A 31 27.00 -3.24 11.42
C PRO A 31 25.49 -3.58 11.40
N GLY A 32 25.09 -4.77 11.89
CA GLY A 32 23.71 -5.27 11.84
C GLY A 32 22.87 -5.04 13.11
N GLY A 33 23.51 -4.89 14.28
CA GLY A 33 22.78 -4.84 15.57
C GLY A 33 21.95 -3.57 15.78
N GLN A 34 22.30 -2.46 15.12
CA GLN A 34 21.59 -1.20 15.29
C GLN A 34 20.25 -1.17 14.54
N LEU A 35 20.14 -1.86 13.40
CA LEU A 35 18.89 -1.99 12.64
C LEU A 35 17.93 -2.99 13.30
N GLU A 36 18.41 -4.12 13.81
CA GLU A 36 17.58 -5.05 14.61
C GLU A 36 17.02 -4.38 15.88
N GLY A 37 17.83 -3.54 16.54
CA GLY A 37 17.38 -2.78 17.71
C GLY A 37 16.27 -1.77 17.39
N LEU A 38 16.31 -1.15 16.20
CA LEU A 38 15.27 -0.23 15.74
C LEU A 38 13.97 -0.97 15.40
N TRP A 39 14.05 -2.15 14.79
CA TRP A 39 12.87 -3.00 14.54
C TRP A 39 12.23 -3.48 15.85
N GLY A 40 13.04 -3.91 16.83
CA GLY A 40 12.53 -4.30 18.14
C GLY A 40 12.00 -3.12 18.99
N LEU A 41 12.31 -1.88 18.63
CA LEU A 41 11.74 -0.67 19.24
C LEU A 41 10.42 -0.29 18.56
N LEU A 42 10.33 -0.44 17.24
CA LEU A 42 9.10 -0.28 16.48
C LEU A 42 8.03 -1.32 16.86
N GLU A 43 8.42 -2.58 17.04
CA GLU A 43 7.51 -3.66 17.49
C GLU A 43 6.98 -3.41 18.91
N ARG A 44 7.84 -2.93 19.82
CA ARG A 44 7.43 -2.51 21.18
C ARG A 44 6.48 -1.31 21.14
N TYR A 45 6.77 -0.32 20.30
CA TYR A 45 5.91 0.84 20.13
C TYR A 45 4.54 0.46 19.55
N GLN A 46 4.49 -0.47 18.58
CA GLN A 46 3.23 -1.00 18.06
C GLN A 46 2.43 -1.80 19.12
N GLN A 47 3.11 -2.46 20.07
CA GLN A 47 2.45 -3.17 21.17
C GLN A 47 1.96 -2.22 22.29
N GLU A 48 2.57 -1.05 22.47
CA GLU A 48 2.18 -0.06 23.49
C GLU A 48 0.99 0.84 23.08
N ILE A 49 0.63 0.88 21.79
CA ILE A 49 -0.56 1.61 21.33
C ILE A 49 -1.81 0.78 21.65
N GLU A 50 -2.28 0.88 22.89
CA GLU A 50 -3.54 0.28 23.33
C GLU A 50 -4.70 1.20 22.91
N MET A 51 -5.40 0.82 21.84
CA MET A 51 -6.54 1.56 21.29
C MET A 51 -7.83 1.06 21.94
N PHE A 52 -8.67 1.97 22.40
CA PHE A 52 -9.93 1.64 23.07
C PHE A 52 -11.12 2.05 22.21
N LEU A 53 -12.16 1.21 22.17
CA LEU A 53 -13.47 1.66 21.73
C LEU A 53 -14.10 2.54 22.82
N PRO A 54 -14.65 3.72 22.47
CA PRO A 54 -15.28 4.60 23.45
C PRO A 54 -16.50 3.91 24.07
N GLY A 55 -16.66 3.95 25.39
CA GLY A 55 -17.82 3.35 26.04
C GLY A 55 -19.14 4.02 25.62
N VAL A 56 -20.13 3.25 25.17
CA VAL A 56 -21.48 3.74 24.86
C VAL A 56 -22.48 3.19 25.88
N ASN A 57 -23.48 3.99 26.25
CA ASN A 57 -24.53 3.63 27.22
C ASN A 57 -24.00 3.22 28.62
N GLY A 58 -22.96 3.91 29.11
CA GLY A 58 -22.42 3.68 30.45
C GLY A 58 -21.52 2.44 30.59
N GLN A 59 -21.19 1.77 29.48
CA GLN A 59 -20.19 0.70 29.48
C GLN A 59 -18.77 1.29 29.52
N PRO A 60 -17.81 0.61 30.17
CA PRO A 60 -16.41 1.04 30.18
C PRO A 60 -15.78 0.92 28.78
N PRO A 61 -14.76 1.73 28.45
CA PRO A 61 -14.00 1.60 27.21
C PRO A 61 -13.42 0.19 27.08
N THR A 62 -13.59 -0.43 25.90
CA THR A 62 -13.13 -1.80 25.67
C THR A 62 -11.78 -1.76 24.94
N PRO A 63 -10.71 -2.35 25.49
CA PRO A 63 -9.42 -2.43 24.80
C PRO A 63 -9.57 -3.28 23.54
N LEU A 64 -9.04 -2.79 22.43
CA LEU A 64 -8.97 -3.54 21.17
C LEU A 64 -7.63 -4.25 21.07
N SER A 65 -7.67 -5.54 20.73
CA SER A 65 -6.44 -6.22 20.32
C SER A 65 -5.91 -5.61 19.01
N PRO A 66 -4.59 -5.62 18.76
CA PRO A 66 -4.01 -5.11 17.52
C PRO A 66 -4.62 -5.77 16.26
N ALA A 67 -4.89 -7.08 16.31
CA ALA A 67 -5.53 -7.81 15.22
C ALA A 67 -6.99 -7.39 15.00
N THR A 68 -7.70 -7.02 16.07
CA THR A 68 -9.06 -6.48 16.00
C THR A 68 -9.05 -5.08 15.39
N LEU A 69 -8.11 -4.23 15.79
CA LEU A 69 -7.93 -2.89 15.25
C LEU A 69 -7.63 -2.93 13.76
N GLU A 70 -6.66 -3.75 13.34
CA GLU A 70 -6.31 -3.90 11.93
C GLU A 70 -7.53 -4.35 11.10
N ARG A 71 -8.31 -5.29 11.63
CA ARG A 71 -9.55 -5.73 10.98
C ARG A 71 -10.55 -4.59 10.83
N VAL A 72 -10.78 -3.82 11.89
CA VAL A 72 -11.70 -2.66 11.87
C VAL A 72 -11.26 -1.63 10.82
N VAL A 73 -9.97 -1.27 10.81
CA VAL A 73 -9.40 -0.31 9.85
C VAL A 73 -9.51 -0.82 8.42
N ARG A 74 -9.10 -2.06 8.15
CA ARG A 74 -9.21 -2.63 6.80
C ARG A 74 -10.65 -2.74 6.33
N THR A 75 -11.58 -3.13 7.20
CA THR A 75 -13.01 -3.23 6.84
C THR A 75 -13.61 -1.86 6.56
N SER A 76 -13.27 -0.83 7.35
CA SER A 76 -13.77 0.53 7.12
C SER A 76 -13.17 1.16 5.84
N GLU A 77 -11.87 0.96 5.59
CA GLU A 77 -11.22 1.41 4.35
C GLU A 77 -11.81 0.73 3.11
N ASN A 78 -12.02 -0.59 3.15
CA ASN A 78 -12.63 -1.33 2.03
C ASN A 78 -14.06 -0.87 1.78
N MET A 79 -14.84 -0.62 2.84
CA MET A 79 -16.21 -0.11 2.72
C MET A 79 -16.24 1.30 2.14
N ALA A 80 -15.37 2.20 2.62
CA ALA A 80 -15.23 3.55 2.10
C ALA A 80 -14.80 3.52 0.63
N LEU A 81 -13.85 2.67 0.26
CA LEU A 81 -13.40 2.51 -1.12
C LEU A 81 -14.52 1.99 -2.03
N ALA A 82 -15.27 0.98 -1.61
CA ALA A 82 -16.40 0.46 -2.37
C ALA A 82 -17.48 1.52 -2.58
N HIS A 83 -17.76 2.33 -1.55
CA HIS A 83 -18.68 3.45 -1.61
C HIS A 83 -18.20 4.52 -2.60
N GLU A 84 -16.94 4.92 -2.53
CA GLU A 84 -16.34 5.90 -3.45
C GLU A 84 -16.37 5.41 -4.90
N ILE A 85 -16.02 4.14 -5.15
CA ILE A 85 -16.10 3.54 -6.50
C ILE A 85 -17.54 3.54 -7.01
N ALA A 86 -18.52 3.29 -6.13
CA ALA A 86 -19.94 3.28 -6.50
C ALA A 86 -20.47 4.70 -6.80
N VAL A 87 -20.23 5.64 -5.90
CA VAL A 87 -20.83 6.99 -5.98
C VAL A 87 -20.12 7.87 -7.00
N ASN A 88 -18.80 7.76 -7.12
CA ASN A 88 -17.99 8.58 -8.02
C ASN A 88 -17.72 7.87 -9.35
N ALA A 89 -18.52 8.18 -10.36
CA ALA A 89 -18.38 7.61 -11.71
C ALA A 89 -17.03 7.92 -12.39
N ASP A 90 -16.33 8.97 -11.94
CA ASP A 90 -15.02 9.38 -12.45
C ASP A 90 -13.86 8.86 -11.58
N PHE A 91 -14.12 7.94 -10.65
CA PHE A 91 -13.09 7.35 -9.80
C PHE A 91 -11.96 6.73 -10.63
N LYS A 92 -10.72 7.10 -10.31
CA LYS A 92 -9.50 6.58 -10.93
C LYS A 92 -8.41 6.42 -9.89
N LEU A 93 -7.71 5.30 -9.97
CA LEU A 93 -6.44 5.09 -9.31
C LEU A 93 -5.40 6.04 -9.91
N LYS A 94 -4.68 6.72 -9.04
CA LYS A 94 -3.57 7.59 -9.42
C LYS A 94 -2.26 6.85 -9.23
N SER A 95 -1.23 7.29 -9.96
CA SER A 95 0.11 6.80 -9.68
C SER A 95 0.56 7.34 -8.31
N PRO A 96 1.30 6.56 -7.51
CA PRO A 96 1.86 7.06 -6.26
C PRO A 96 2.74 8.32 -6.44
N SER A 97 3.32 8.50 -7.63
CA SER A 97 4.07 9.71 -8.00
C SER A 97 3.22 10.96 -8.18
N GLU A 98 1.92 10.84 -8.48
CA GLU A 98 1.01 11.98 -8.64
C GLU A 98 0.49 12.52 -7.30
N GLU A 99 0.39 11.67 -6.28
CA GLU A 99 -0.19 12.02 -4.98
C GLU A 99 0.85 12.58 -3.99
N GLU A 100 2.10 12.18 -4.14
CA GLU A 100 3.17 12.55 -3.22
C GLU A 100 3.83 13.86 -3.65
N SER A 101 3.79 14.87 -2.78
CA SER A 101 4.65 16.02 -3.00
C SER A 101 6.11 15.60 -2.85
N GLU A 102 6.94 16.04 -3.78
CA GLU A 102 8.38 15.77 -3.85
C GLU A 102 9.17 16.17 -2.59
N GLN A 103 8.53 16.95 -1.72
CA GLN A 103 9.08 17.51 -0.48
C GLN A 103 8.70 16.69 0.77
N THR A 104 7.81 15.69 0.65
CA THR A 104 7.56 14.76 1.74
C THR A 104 8.78 13.89 2.01
N VAL A 105 8.97 13.48 3.27
CA VAL A 105 10.05 12.54 3.65
C VAL A 105 9.97 11.26 2.81
N HIS A 106 8.77 10.73 2.61
CA HIS A 106 8.52 9.56 1.78
C HIS A 106 8.97 9.77 0.32
N GLY A 107 8.58 10.88 -0.30
CA GLY A 107 8.98 11.21 -1.68
C GLY A 107 10.49 11.35 -1.84
N VAL A 108 11.18 11.95 -0.87
CA VAL A 108 12.65 12.06 -0.87
C VAL A 108 13.31 10.69 -0.73
N VAL A 109 12.85 9.85 0.20
CA VAL A 109 13.37 8.49 0.38
C VAL A 109 13.18 7.67 -0.89
N ARG A 110 11.98 7.69 -1.47
CA ARG A 110 11.66 7.00 -2.72
C ARG A 110 12.59 7.44 -3.86
N ARG A 111 12.71 8.74 -4.10
CA ARG A 111 13.59 9.28 -5.15
C ARG A 111 15.04 8.82 -4.95
N THR A 112 15.52 8.90 -3.72
CA THR A 112 16.90 8.51 -3.38
C THR A 112 17.13 7.04 -3.65
N MET A 113 16.21 6.16 -3.24
CA MET A 113 16.29 4.72 -3.50
C MET A 113 16.21 4.39 -4.99
N HIS A 114 15.26 4.99 -5.73
CA HIS A 114 15.15 4.80 -7.18
C HIS A 114 16.43 5.26 -7.90
N THR A 115 17.00 6.40 -7.49
CA THR A 115 18.26 6.91 -8.07
C THR A 115 19.43 5.98 -7.76
N ALA A 116 19.55 5.53 -6.51
CA ALA A 116 20.59 4.58 -6.11
C ALA A 116 20.48 3.26 -6.89
N TYR A 117 19.27 2.74 -7.09
CA TYR A 117 19.03 1.53 -7.89
C TYR A 117 19.54 1.68 -9.33
N TRP A 118 19.17 2.77 -10.01
CA TRP A 118 19.60 2.98 -11.40
C TRP A 118 21.10 3.27 -11.52
N ASN A 119 21.71 3.91 -10.52
CA ASN A 119 23.16 4.06 -10.45
C ASN A 119 23.87 2.71 -10.33
N LEU A 120 23.33 1.78 -9.54
CA LEU A 120 23.85 0.40 -9.45
C LEU A 120 23.72 -0.35 -10.78
N VAL A 121 22.59 -0.22 -11.48
CA VAL A 121 22.41 -0.81 -12.83
C VAL A 121 23.42 -0.24 -13.81
N GLN A 122 23.67 1.07 -13.75
CA GLN A 122 24.66 1.72 -14.60
C GLN A 122 26.08 1.25 -14.28
N GLU A 123 26.41 1.09 -12.99
CA GLU A 123 27.70 0.54 -12.55
C GLU A 123 27.88 -0.90 -13.05
N ASP A 124 26.87 -1.76 -12.89
CA ASP A 124 26.89 -3.17 -13.28
C ASP A 124 27.20 -3.34 -14.77
N LEU A 125 26.53 -2.54 -15.61
CA LEU A 125 26.71 -2.53 -17.06
C LEU A 125 28.02 -1.85 -17.53
N SER A 126 28.63 -1.00 -16.70
CA SER A 126 29.87 -0.29 -17.02
C SER A 126 31.13 -1.02 -16.55
N ARG A 127 31.00 -2.14 -15.83
CA ARG A 127 32.13 -2.99 -15.43
C ARG A 127 32.83 -3.62 -16.63
N ASP A 128 34.08 -4.02 -16.44
CA ASP A 128 34.89 -4.74 -17.42
C ASP A 128 35.36 -6.09 -16.84
N PRO A 129 34.77 -7.25 -17.27
CA PRO A 129 33.67 -7.39 -18.22
C PRO A 129 32.31 -6.93 -17.65
N PRO A 130 31.35 -6.54 -18.50
CA PRO A 130 30.04 -6.05 -18.06
C PRO A 130 29.25 -7.16 -17.38
N SER A 131 28.65 -6.84 -16.23
CA SER A 131 27.74 -7.72 -15.52
C SER A 131 26.30 -7.37 -15.89
N TYR A 132 25.50 -8.41 -16.13
CA TYR A 132 24.11 -8.29 -16.58
C TYR A 132 23.10 -8.75 -15.53
N GLU A 133 23.54 -9.00 -14.28
CA GLU A 133 22.69 -9.58 -13.25
C GLU A 133 21.47 -8.70 -12.95
N LEU A 134 21.68 -7.39 -12.80
CA LEU A 134 20.57 -6.46 -12.54
C LEU A 134 19.67 -6.28 -13.77
N ALA A 135 20.27 -6.19 -14.96
CA ALA A 135 19.52 -6.09 -16.22
C ALA A 135 18.61 -7.30 -16.44
N MET A 136 19.07 -8.51 -16.10
CA MET A 136 18.27 -9.73 -16.15
C MET A 136 17.06 -9.66 -15.21
N LYS A 137 17.25 -9.23 -13.96
CA LYS A 137 16.13 -9.07 -13.01
C LYS A 137 15.07 -8.10 -13.57
N ILE A 138 15.50 -6.99 -14.16
CA ILE A 138 14.60 -6.02 -14.82
C ILE A 138 13.83 -6.69 -15.96
N LEU A 139 14.50 -7.44 -16.84
CA LEU A 139 13.84 -8.13 -17.95
C LEU A 139 12.83 -9.19 -17.46
N THR A 140 13.14 -9.90 -16.36
CA THR A 140 12.19 -10.82 -15.72
C THR A 140 10.97 -10.08 -15.18
N ASP A 141 11.13 -8.88 -14.61
CA ASP A 141 10.00 -8.08 -14.13
C ASP A 141 9.17 -7.46 -15.27
N VAL A 142 9.82 -7.12 -16.39
CA VAL A 142 9.14 -6.76 -17.65
C VAL A 142 8.27 -7.92 -18.13
N LYS A 143 8.81 -9.14 -18.17
CA LYS A 143 8.07 -10.36 -18.54
C LYS A 143 6.85 -10.58 -17.64
N LYS A 144 7.00 -10.45 -16.31
CA LYS A 144 5.89 -10.54 -15.35
C LYS A 144 4.83 -9.47 -15.61
N SER A 145 5.25 -8.24 -15.88
CA SER A 145 4.33 -7.11 -16.15
C SER A 145 3.48 -7.38 -17.39
N PHE A 146 4.08 -7.84 -18.49
CA PHE A 146 3.32 -8.20 -19.69
C PHE A 146 2.37 -9.37 -19.47
N LYS A 147 2.75 -10.37 -18.64
CA LYS A 147 1.86 -11.48 -18.31
C LYS A 147 0.56 -11.00 -17.68
N VAL A 148 0.61 -9.94 -16.86
CA VAL A 148 -0.58 -9.30 -16.29
C VAL A 148 -1.32 -8.50 -17.38
N LEU A 149 -0.61 -7.65 -18.13
CA LEU A 149 -1.21 -6.73 -19.11
C LEU A 149 -1.86 -7.43 -20.32
N LEU A 150 -1.31 -8.56 -20.77
CA LEU A 150 -1.76 -9.27 -21.97
C LEU A 150 -2.60 -10.51 -21.67
N ARG A 151 -2.96 -10.75 -20.40
CA ARG A 151 -3.71 -11.92 -19.98
C ARG A 151 -5.03 -12.05 -20.75
N GLY A 152 -5.22 -13.16 -21.45
CA GLY A 152 -6.45 -13.47 -22.20
C GLY A 152 -6.65 -12.67 -23.48
N ASN A 153 -5.70 -11.80 -23.88
CA ASN A 153 -5.84 -10.97 -25.07
C ASN A 153 -4.84 -11.36 -26.18
N ASN A 154 -3.55 -11.53 -25.85
CA ASN A 154 -2.50 -11.77 -26.86
C ASN A 154 -1.49 -12.84 -26.43
N GLU A 155 -1.96 -14.09 -26.36
CA GLU A 155 -1.15 -15.24 -25.94
C GLU A 155 0.04 -15.51 -26.87
N ARG A 156 -0.10 -15.24 -28.18
CA ARG A 156 0.99 -15.40 -29.15
C ARG A 156 2.14 -14.43 -28.88
N ALA A 157 1.83 -13.16 -28.61
CA ALA A 157 2.85 -12.17 -28.27
C ALA A 157 3.53 -12.50 -26.93
N LEU A 158 2.76 -12.98 -25.95
CA LEU A 158 3.29 -13.48 -24.68
C LEU A 158 4.21 -14.68 -24.85
N ALA A 159 3.83 -15.68 -25.65
CA ALA A 159 4.67 -16.84 -25.91
C ALA A 159 6.01 -16.44 -26.55
N ARG A 160 5.97 -15.52 -27.53
CA ARG A 160 7.18 -14.98 -28.14
C ARG A 160 8.03 -14.20 -27.14
N LEU A 161 7.43 -13.35 -26.31
CA LEU A 161 8.13 -12.62 -25.26
C LEU A 161 8.78 -13.58 -24.25
N ASN A 162 8.06 -14.63 -23.84
CA ASN A 162 8.55 -15.63 -22.90
C ASN A 162 9.75 -16.41 -23.44
N GLY A 163 9.74 -16.77 -24.72
CA GLY A 163 10.88 -17.43 -25.36
C GLY A 163 12.08 -16.48 -25.57
N MET A 164 11.82 -15.18 -25.77
CA MET A 164 12.89 -14.18 -25.84
C MET A 164 13.54 -13.95 -24.47
N LEU A 165 12.71 -13.79 -23.44
CA LEU A 165 13.06 -13.54 -22.04
C LEU A 165 13.08 -14.84 -21.22
N ASP A 166 13.69 -15.87 -21.80
CA ASP A 166 13.93 -17.13 -21.10
C ASP A 166 15.22 -16.99 -20.26
N GLU A 167 15.12 -17.28 -18.96
CA GLU A 167 16.21 -17.03 -18.01
C GLU A 167 17.44 -17.90 -18.31
N GLU A 168 17.25 -19.18 -18.63
CA GLU A 168 18.35 -20.08 -18.99
C GLU A 168 19.01 -19.63 -20.30
N ARG A 169 18.19 -19.22 -21.28
CA ARG A 169 18.68 -18.77 -22.58
C ARG A 169 19.45 -17.44 -22.49
N ILE A 170 19.02 -16.53 -21.60
CA ILE A 170 19.73 -15.27 -21.36
C ILE A 170 21.03 -15.52 -20.59
N GLN A 171 21.04 -16.39 -19.57
CA GLN A 171 22.26 -16.77 -18.87
C GLN A 171 23.33 -17.31 -19.83
N GLN A 172 22.93 -18.24 -20.71
CA GLN A 172 23.81 -18.76 -21.75
C GLN A 172 24.34 -17.64 -22.65
N GLN A 173 23.48 -16.73 -23.12
CA GLN A 173 23.91 -15.61 -23.97
C GLN A 173 24.89 -14.67 -23.27
N VAL A 174 24.74 -14.47 -21.96
CA VAL A 174 25.67 -13.68 -21.14
C VAL A 174 27.03 -14.38 -21.04
N GLU A 175 27.05 -15.68 -20.73
CA GLU A 175 28.29 -16.47 -20.63
C GLU A 175 29.10 -16.47 -21.94
N PHE A 176 28.42 -16.55 -23.08
CA PHE A 176 29.05 -16.49 -24.40
C PHE A 176 29.26 -15.06 -24.93
N GLY A 177 28.86 -14.01 -24.19
CA GLY A 177 29.00 -12.61 -24.61
C GLY A 177 28.18 -12.23 -25.85
N THR A 178 27.08 -12.95 -26.11
CA THR A 178 26.22 -12.78 -27.30
C THR A 178 24.89 -12.08 -27.00
N LEU A 179 24.66 -11.67 -25.75
CA LEU A 179 23.41 -11.03 -25.35
C LEU A 179 23.22 -9.67 -26.06
N ASP A 180 22.17 -9.58 -26.87
CA ASP A 180 21.74 -8.33 -27.50
C ASP A 180 20.54 -7.71 -26.76
N ILE A 181 20.85 -6.85 -25.78
CA ILE A 181 19.83 -6.10 -25.02
C ILE A 181 19.02 -5.18 -25.94
N ARG A 182 19.60 -4.69 -27.04
CA ARG A 182 18.91 -3.73 -27.93
C ARG A 182 17.78 -4.40 -28.70
N SER A 183 18.02 -5.60 -29.24
CA SER A 183 16.97 -6.38 -29.90
C SER A 183 15.82 -6.71 -28.94
N ILE A 184 16.15 -7.10 -27.70
CA ILE A 184 15.15 -7.40 -26.67
C ILE A 184 14.31 -6.16 -26.32
N THR A 185 14.97 -5.05 -26.00
CA THR A 185 14.30 -3.81 -25.61
C THR A 185 13.47 -3.23 -26.75
N ASN A 186 13.95 -3.27 -28.00
CA ASN A 186 13.17 -2.85 -29.17
C ASN A 186 11.89 -3.67 -29.34
N TYR A 187 11.96 -4.99 -29.20
CA TYR A 187 10.78 -5.84 -29.26
C TYR A 187 9.79 -5.54 -28.12
N VAL A 188 10.31 -5.30 -26.91
CA VAL A 188 9.50 -4.87 -25.77
C VAL A 188 8.78 -3.55 -26.06
N ILE A 189 9.50 -2.53 -26.55
CA ILE A 189 8.91 -1.23 -26.87
C ILE A 189 7.87 -1.33 -28.00
N GLU A 190 8.10 -2.19 -29.01
CA GLU A 190 7.10 -2.49 -30.04
C GLU A 190 5.84 -3.15 -29.46
N LEU A 191 6.03 -4.05 -28.49
CA LEU A 191 4.92 -4.71 -27.82
C LEU A 191 4.14 -3.72 -26.93
N MET A 192 4.84 -2.82 -26.23
CA MET A 192 4.21 -1.71 -25.49
C MET A 192 3.36 -0.86 -26.43
N GLY A 193 3.90 -0.43 -27.57
CA GLY A 193 3.14 0.37 -28.54
C GLY A 193 1.89 -0.32 -29.11
N LYS A 194 1.80 -1.65 -29.04
CA LYS A 194 0.59 -2.40 -29.44
C LYS A 194 -0.40 -2.62 -28.30
N ALA A 195 0.07 -2.50 -27.05
CA ALA A 195 -0.70 -2.79 -25.84
C ALA A 195 -1.12 -1.53 -25.06
N CYS A 196 -0.46 -0.39 -25.30
CA CYS A 196 -0.73 0.88 -24.65
C CYS A 196 -2.04 1.53 -25.10
N ALA A 197 -2.56 2.42 -24.26
CA ALA A 197 -3.58 3.38 -24.63
C ALA A 197 -2.98 4.57 -25.42
N MET A 198 -3.79 5.23 -26.24
CA MET A 198 -3.36 6.30 -27.16
C MET A 198 -2.62 7.46 -26.46
N ASN A 199 -2.95 7.76 -25.20
CA ASN A 199 -2.29 8.79 -24.41
C ASN A 199 -0.81 8.50 -24.12
N ARG A 200 -0.38 7.24 -24.20
CA ARG A 200 1.00 6.79 -23.93
C ARG A 200 1.86 6.64 -25.18
N ASP A 201 1.31 6.86 -26.37
CA ASP A 201 2.06 6.73 -27.63
C ASP A 201 3.27 7.66 -27.69
N ASN A 202 3.17 8.84 -27.09
CA ASN A 202 4.29 9.80 -26.99
C ASN A 202 5.45 9.27 -26.15
N GLU A 203 5.15 8.62 -25.02
CA GLU A 203 6.16 8.01 -24.14
C GLU A 203 6.86 6.85 -24.86
N VAL A 204 6.09 5.97 -25.50
CA VAL A 204 6.63 4.86 -26.29
C VAL A 204 7.49 5.37 -27.45
N ALA A 205 7.07 6.44 -28.12
CA ALA A 205 7.85 7.07 -29.18
C ALA A 205 9.17 7.68 -28.67
N ALA A 206 9.17 8.26 -27.46
CA ALA A 206 10.39 8.75 -26.82
C ALA A 206 11.35 7.60 -26.51
N LEU A 207 10.86 6.48 -25.98
CA LEU A 207 11.68 5.28 -25.71
C LEU A 207 12.33 4.73 -26.99
N LYS A 208 11.62 4.72 -28.12
CA LYS A 208 12.18 4.28 -29.41
C LYS A 208 13.35 5.13 -29.90
N ARG A 209 13.42 6.41 -29.50
CA ARG A 209 14.49 7.33 -29.91
C ARG A 209 15.70 7.28 -28.99
N GLN A 210 15.56 6.68 -27.81
CA GLN A 210 16.62 6.65 -26.83
C GLN A 210 17.75 5.69 -27.23
N THR A 211 18.99 6.10 -27.00
CA THR A 211 20.18 5.31 -27.33
C THR A 211 20.80 4.66 -26.10
N ASP A 212 20.75 5.31 -24.94
CA ASP A 212 21.30 4.77 -23.70
C ASP A 212 20.49 3.57 -23.17
N THR A 213 21.18 2.45 -22.92
CA THR A 213 20.58 1.19 -22.48
C THR A 213 19.93 1.32 -21.10
N VAL A 214 20.56 2.03 -20.16
CA VAL A 214 20.01 2.20 -18.80
C VAL A 214 18.74 3.05 -18.84
N ALA A 215 18.79 4.17 -19.56
CA ALA A 215 17.61 5.01 -19.76
C ALA A 215 16.45 4.28 -20.46
N ILE A 216 16.74 3.40 -21.43
CA ILE A 216 15.71 2.57 -22.06
C ILE A 216 15.07 1.62 -21.04
N LEU A 217 15.88 0.86 -20.29
CA LEU A 217 15.37 -0.08 -19.29
C LEU A 217 14.53 0.63 -18.21
N ARG A 218 15.00 1.79 -17.77
CA ARG A 218 14.28 2.65 -16.82
C ARG A 218 12.95 3.11 -17.38
N GLY A 219 12.96 3.70 -18.57
CA GLY A 219 11.74 4.22 -19.18
C GLY A 219 10.73 3.12 -19.52
N ILE A 220 11.19 1.92 -19.88
CA ILE A 220 10.31 0.74 -20.05
C ILE A 220 9.60 0.41 -18.74
N MET A 221 10.33 0.32 -17.62
CA MET A 221 9.74 0.01 -16.31
C MET A 221 8.73 1.07 -15.88
N GLU A 222 9.09 2.35 -15.95
CA GLU A 222 8.21 3.47 -15.59
C GLU A 222 6.94 3.47 -16.45
N THR A 223 7.07 3.25 -17.75
CA THR A 223 5.90 3.21 -18.65
C THR A 223 5.05 1.97 -18.40
N LEU A 224 5.64 0.80 -18.11
CA LEU A 224 4.89 -0.41 -17.77
C LEU A 224 4.10 -0.26 -16.47
N ASP A 225 4.63 0.46 -15.49
CA ASP A 225 3.91 0.76 -14.25
C ASP A 225 2.72 1.68 -14.51
N ASN A 226 2.89 2.71 -15.36
CA ASN A 226 1.77 3.54 -15.83
C ASN A 226 0.71 2.70 -16.57
N MET A 227 1.13 1.79 -17.45
CA MET A 227 0.21 0.89 -18.17
C MET A 227 -0.60 -0.01 -17.23
N LYS A 228 -0.02 -0.45 -16.09
CA LYS A 228 -0.76 -1.23 -15.09
C LYS A 228 -1.87 -0.40 -14.45
N ILE A 229 -1.60 0.87 -14.14
CA ILE A 229 -2.61 1.80 -13.62
C ILE A 229 -3.69 2.07 -14.68
N ASP A 230 -3.30 2.28 -15.94
CA ASP A 230 -4.24 2.47 -17.06
C ASP A 230 -5.16 1.25 -17.21
N MET A 231 -4.60 0.02 -17.14
CA MET A 231 -5.38 -1.22 -17.18
C MET A 231 -6.31 -1.37 -15.97
N ALA A 232 -5.82 -1.08 -14.76
CA ALA A 232 -6.64 -1.15 -13.55
C ALA A 232 -7.81 -0.15 -13.61
N ASN A 233 -7.56 1.07 -14.08
CA ASN A 233 -8.59 2.09 -14.29
C ASN A 233 -9.59 1.68 -15.38
N TYR A 234 -9.13 1.06 -16.47
CA TYR A 234 -10.02 0.51 -17.48
C TYR A 234 -10.92 -0.61 -16.91
N ILE A 235 -10.34 -1.54 -16.14
CA ILE A 235 -11.09 -2.62 -15.48
C ILE A 235 -12.10 -2.07 -14.48
N LEU A 236 -11.72 -1.07 -13.69
CA LEU A 236 -12.64 -0.38 -12.78
C LEU A 236 -13.80 0.26 -13.55
N HIS A 237 -13.51 0.93 -14.66
CA HIS A 237 -14.54 1.57 -15.47
C HIS A 237 -15.55 0.57 -16.04
N ILE A 238 -15.09 -0.57 -16.57
CA ILE A 238 -16.02 -1.59 -17.13
C ILE A 238 -16.78 -2.36 -16.05
N THR A 239 -16.20 -2.53 -14.85
CA THR A 239 -16.83 -3.24 -13.74
C THR A 239 -17.68 -2.33 -12.85
N HIS A 240 -17.56 -1.00 -12.97
CA HIS A 240 -18.28 0.00 -12.19
C HIS A 240 -19.78 -0.28 -12.06
N ILE A 241 -20.45 -0.61 -13.17
CA ILE A 241 -21.90 -0.91 -13.16
C ILE A 241 -22.24 -2.14 -12.30
N GLN A 242 -21.36 -3.14 -12.26
CA GLN A 242 -21.56 -4.32 -11.43
C GLN A 242 -21.34 -3.97 -9.95
N VAL A 243 -20.27 -3.24 -9.64
CA VAL A 243 -19.98 -2.74 -8.28
C VAL A 243 -21.15 -1.91 -7.75
N MET A 244 -21.69 -1.03 -8.60
CA MET A 244 -22.86 -0.20 -8.27
C MET A 244 -24.11 -0.98 -7.94
N ARG A 245 -24.35 -2.11 -8.62
CA ARG A 245 -25.55 -2.93 -8.37
C ARG A 245 -25.48 -3.66 -7.03
N SER A 246 -24.28 -4.04 -6.60
CA SER A 246 -24.06 -4.77 -5.35
C SER A 246 -23.57 -3.90 -4.18
N SER A 247 -23.40 -2.58 -4.38
CA SER A 247 -22.78 -1.70 -3.38
C SER A 247 -23.55 -1.68 -2.06
N ILE A 248 -24.87 -1.55 -2.13
CA ILE A 248 -25.74 -1.49 -0.94
C ILE A 248 -25.64 -2.78 -0.12
N ASP A 249 -25.67 -3.94 -0.78
CA ASP A 249 -25.62 -5.23 -0.09
C ASP A 249 -24.23 -5.46 0.51
N TYR A 250 -23.17 -5.09 -0.21
CA TYR A 250 -21.80 -5.14 0.26
C TYR A 250 -21.57 -4.22 1.49
N GLU A 251 -22.03 -2.98 1.44
CA GLU A 251 -21.91 -2.02 2.54
C GLU A 251 -22.65 -2.51 3.79
N LYS A 252 -23.86 -3.06 3.63
CA LYS A 252 -24.59 -3.67 4.75
C LYS A 252 -23.85 -4.85 5.36
N GLU A 253 -23.29 -5.73 4.53
CA GLU A 253 -22.51 -6.87 4.99
C GLU A 253 -21.26 -6.42 5.77
N LYS A 254 -20.50 -5.46 5.24
CA LYS A 254 -19.30 -4.91 5.90
C LYS A 254 -19.62 -4.12 7.17
N PHE A 255 -20.72 -3.38 7.17
CA PHE A 255 -21.20 -2.73 8.38
C PHE A 255 -21.60 -3.75 9.46
N ASN A 256 -22.23 -4.86 9.07
CA ASN A 256 -22.56 -5.93 10.01
C ASN A 256 -21.30 -6.63 10.56
N GLU A 257 -20.27 -6.84 9.74
CA GLU A 257 -18.95 -7.33 10.23
C GLU A 257 -18.36 -6.36 11.26
N LEU A 258 -18.39 -5.06 10.97
CA LEU A 258 -17.91 -4.02 11.89
C LEU A 258 -18.71 -4.02 13.19
N LYS A 259 -20.03 -4.19 13.11
CA LYS A 259 -20.92 -4.30 14.28
C LYS A 259 -20.62 -5.54 15.13
N GLN A 260 -20.25 -6.67 14.54
CA GLN A 260 -19.84 -7.86 15.33
C GLN A 260 -18.57 -7.60 16.13
N VAL A 261 -17.65 -6.80 15.57
CA VAL A 261 -16.36 -6.50 16.20
C VAL A 261 -16.49 -5.37 17.24
N CYS A 262 -17.26 -4.33 16.93
CA CYS A 262 -17.39 -3.13 17.76
C CYS A 262 -18.63 -3.14 18.68
N GLY A 263 -19.57 -4.06 18.50
CA GLY A 263 -20.88 -4.03 19.16
C GLY A 263 -21.80 -2.93 18.62
N ASP A 264 -22.79 -2.50 19.41
CA ASP A 264 -23.67 -1.35 19.09
C ASP A 264 -23.00 0.02 19.32
N ASN A 265 -21.67 0.05 19.29
CA ASN A 265 -20.87 1.18 19.70
C ASN A 265 -20.59 2.16 18.55
N PHE A 266 -21.64 2.84 18.10
CA PHE A 266 -21.56 3.85 17.03
C PHE A 266 -22.23 5.16 17.46
N PRO A 267 -21.63 5.93 18.39
CA PRO A 267 -22.30 7.07 19.01
C PRO A 267 -22.67 8.17 18.00
N LEU A 268 -21.76 8.47 17.07
CA LEU A 268 -21.99 9.48 16.02
C LEU A 268 -23.08 9.04 15.04
N THR A 269 -23.10 7.76 14.65
CA THR A 269 -24.12 7.20 13.76
C THR A 269 -25.50 7.21 14.43
N LEU A 270 -25.57 6.85 15.72
CA LEU A 270 -26.80 6.86 16.50
C LEU A 270 -27.34 8.28 16.68
N GLU A 271 -26.47 9.24 17.03
CA GLU A 271 -26.85 10.65 17.15
C GLU A 271 -27.37 11.21 15.81
N TRP A 272 -26.69 10.87 14.72
CA TRP A 272 -27.13 11.26 13.37
C TRP A 272 -28.50 10.65 13.04
N LEU A 273 -28.72 9.36 13.32
CA LEU A 273 -30.01 8.70 13.09
C LEU A 273 -31.12 9.40 13.90
N LEU A 274 -30.91 9.62 15.20
CA LEU A 274 -31.89 10.28 16.07
C LEU A 274 -32.27 11.69 15.58
N ARG A 275 -31.30 12.44 15.04
CA ARG A 275 -31.54 13.77 14.44
C ARG A 275 -32.43 13.72 13.18
N HIS A 276 -32.42 12.58 12.47
CA HIS A 276 -33.06 12.42 11.17
C HIS A 276 -34.23 11.42 11.17
N ILE A 277 -34.70 10.96 12.34
CA ILE A 277 -35.94 10.18 12.44
C ILE A 277 -37.10 11.08 12.01
N PRO A 278 -37.87 10.72 10.95
CA PRO A 278 -39.06 11.48 10.59
C PRO A 278 -40.08 11.41 11.74
N PRO A 279 -40.73 12.54 12.09
CA PRO A 279 -41.75 12.53 13.13
C PRO A 279 -42.85 11.53 12.75
N PRO A 280 -43.41 10.78 13.72
CA PRO A 280 -44.44 9.80 13.43
C PRO A 280 -45.59 10.50 12.70
N ALA A 281 -45.94 9.99 11.52
CA ALA A 281 -47.09 10.45 10.74
C ALA A 281 -48.38 10.18 11.54
N GLY A 282 -48.76 11.09 12.44
CA GLY A 282 -49.94 10.94 13.27
C GLY A 282 -49.96 11.65 14.63
N ALA A 283 -49.18 12.72 14.85
CA ALA A 283 -49.41 13.56 16.03
C ALA A 283 -50.57 14.54 15.76
N PRO A 284 -51.71 14.49 16.47
CA PRO A 284 -52.81 15.42 16.27
C PRO A 284 -52.38 16.83 16.68
N ALA A 285 -52.73 17.81 15.84
CA ALA A 285 -52.58 19.23 16.15
C ALA A 285 -53.26 19.54 17.49
N GLY A 286 -52.46 20.04 18.45
CA GLY A 286 -52.94 20.49 19.74
C GLY A 286 -54.04 21.52 19.57
N HIS A 287 -55.18 21.25 20.21
CA HIS A 287 -56.33 22.12 20.31
C HIS A 287 -55.93 23.40 21.06
N ASP A 288 -56.04 24.55 20.39
CA ASP A 288 -56.02 25.87 21.03
C ASP A 288 -57.26 25.98 21.92
N ASP A 289 -57.08 25.91 23.25
CA ASP A 289 -58.10 26.39 24.18
C ASP A 289 -57.58 27.57 24.99
N ASN A 290 -58.20 28.69 24.66
CA ASN A 290 -58.04 30.02 25.17
C ASN A 290 -58.72 30.08 26.55
N THR A 291 -58.00 30.44 27.62
CA THR A 291 -58.66 30.94 28.83
C THR A 291 -57.90 32.13 29.39
N ALA A 292 -58.52 33.29 29.22
CA ALA A 292 -58.08 34.57 29.73
C ALA A 292 -58.18 34.61 31.27
N ALA A 293 -57.09 34.99 31.92
CA ALA A 293 -57.11 35.61 33.24
C ALA A 293 -56.03 36.70 33.29
N SER A 294 -56.50 37.94 33.20
CA SER A 294 -55.73 39.17 33.26
C SER A 294 -55.43 39.56 34.71
N THR A 295 -54.15 39.68 35.07
CA THR A 295 -53.68 40.66 36.06
C THR A 295 -52.18 40.96 35.89
N THR A 296 -51.87 42.19 35.49
CA THR A 296 -50.52 42.78 35.46
C THR A 296 -50.07 43.12 36.90
N PRO A 297 -48.76 43.22 37.21
CA PRO A 297 -48.09 44.50 37.00
C PRO A 297 -46.62 44.44 36.54
N ALA A 298 -46.26 45.46 35.77
CA ALA A 298 -45.00 46.22 35.70
C ALA A 298 -43.61 45.51 35.73
N GLY A 299 -42.92 45.57 34.58
CA GLY A 299 -41.58 46.17 34.49
C GLY A 299 -40.36 45.25 34.59
N ALA A 300 -39.86 44.76 33.44
CA ALA A 300 -38.42 44.57 33.21
C ALA A 300 -38.15 44.40 31.70
N ALA A 301 -37.06 45.01 31.24
CA ALA A 301 -36.70 45.26 29.86
C ALA A 301 -36.55 44.01 28.98
N ALA A 302 -36.96 44.15 27.71
CA ALA A 302 -36.71 43.22 26.63
C ALA A 302 -35.24 43.26 26.22
N THR A 303 -34.60 42.10 26.14
CA THR A 303 -33.35 41.88 25.40
C THR A 303 -33.70 40.99 24.19
N PRO A 304 -33.39 41.36 22.94
CA PRO A 304 -33.68 40.51 21.80
C PRO A 304 -32.72 39.31 21.77
N ALA A 305 -33.24 38.13 21.43
CA ALA A 305 -32.45 36.94 21.17
C ALA A 305 -31.52 37.13 19.96
N PRO A 306 -30.30 36.56 19.95
CA PRO A 306 -29.42 36.62 18.79
C PRO A 306 -29.96 35.75 17.65
N PRO A 307 -29.72 36.12 16.38
CA PRO A 307 -30.16 35.32 15.22
C PRO A 307 -29.41 33.98 15.16
N PRO A 308 -30.01 32.96 14.51
CA PRO A 308 -29.38 31.64 14.37
C PRO A 308 -28.09 31.77 13.54
N LEU A 309 -27.01 31.13 14.01
CA LEU A 309 -25.75 31.02 13.28
C LEU A 309 -25.98 30.29 11.96
N ALA A 310 -25.57 30.92 10.86
CA ALA A 310 -25.53 30.28 9.55
C ALA A 310 -24.55 29.09 9.55
N PRO A 311 -24.84 28.01 8.80
CA PRO A 311 -23.94 26.86 8.72
C PRO A 311 -22.60 27.25 8.06
N PRO A 312 -21.48 26.65 8.50
CA PRO A 312 -20.17 26.95 7.92
C PRO A 312 -20.10 26.52 6.45
N PRO A 313 -19.39 27.29 5.60
CA PRO A 313 -19.23 26.94 4.19
C PRO A 313 -18.44 25.64 4.02
N PRO A 314 -18.70 24.86 2.96
CA PRO A 314 -17.99 23.62 2.70
C PRO A 314 -16.49 23.86 2.48
N PRO A 315 -15.63 22.91 2.89
CA PRO A 315 -14.19 23.04 2.73
C PRO A 315 -13.81 23.14 1.24
N PRO A 316 -12.78 23.94 0.90
CA PRO A 316 -12.37 24.13 -0.48
C PRO A 316 -11.91 22.81 -1.08
N ILE A 317 -12.53 22.43 -2.19
CA ILE A 317 -12.08 21.34 -3.07
C ILE A 317 -10.66 21.72 -3.52
N ARG A 318 -9.64 21.01 -2.99
CA ARG A 318 -8.29 21.10 -3.52
C ARG A 318 -8.31 20.51 -4.92
N ARG A 319 -8.13 21.37 -5.91
CA ARG A 319 -7.75 20.98 -7.28
C ARG A 319 -6.37 20.36 -7.28
#